data_AF-A0A7Y9GAR3-F1
#
_entry.id   AF-A0A7Y9GAR3-F1
#
_cell.length_a   1.000
_cell.length_b   1.000
_cell.length_c   1.000
_cell.angle_alpha   90.00
_cell.angle_beta   90.00
_cell.angle_gamma   90.00
#
_symmetry.space_group_name_H-M   'P 1'
#
loop_
_entity.id
_entity.type
_entity.pdbx_description
1 polymer ?
#
loop_
_entity_poly.entity_id
_entity_poly.type
_entity_poly.pdbx_seq_one_letter_code
_entity_poly.pdbx_strand_id
1 'polypeptide(L)' 'MLPRTEEVMGGQGDWDKASWRKSRRSGSDGAGGCVSLAVSASYGAIRDSRNPCRTTIVLPKTVLRRMLDDIKNGAFDLR' A
#
# COMPACT_ATOMS: atom_id res chain seq x y z
N MET A 1 17.00 19.43 -18.96
CA MET A 1 17.32 17.98 -18.92
C MET A 1 16.47 17.39 -17.80
N LEU A 2 15.53 16.52 -18.14
CA LEU A 2 14.44 16.06 -17.27
C LEU A 2 14.97 15.44 -15.97
N PRO A 3 14.33 15.67 -14.80
CA PRO A 3 14.72 14.99 -13.59
C PRO A 3 14.55 13.48 -13.80
N ARG A 4 15.64 12.74 -13.54
CA ARG A 4 15.71 11.29 -13.60
C ARG A 4 14.55 10.73 -12.75
N THR A 5 13.64 10.00 -13.38
CA THR A 5 12.39 9.48 -12.78
C THR A 5 12.62 8.41 -11.69
N GLU A 6 13.87 8.18 -11.28
CA GLU A 6 14.24 7.20 -10.26
C GLU A 6 14.20 7.79 -8.83
N GLU A 7 14.19 9.12 -8.67
CA GLU A 7 14.20 9.80 -7.36
C GLU A 7 12.80 9.98 -6.72
N VAL A 8 11.78 9.26 -7.22
CA VAL A 8 10.40 9.28 -6.65
C VAL A 8 10.05 7.94 -5.97
N MET A 9 10.95 6.95 -5.98
CA MET A 9 10.78 5.76 -5.17
C MET A 9 11.37 5.99 -3.78
N GLY A 10 10.50 6.33 -2.83
CA GLY A 10 10.79 6.11 -1.40
C GLY A 10 11.27 4.68 -1.25
N GLY A 11 12.57 4.54 -1.00
CA GLY A 11 13.28 3.29 -1.10
C GLY A 11 12.66 2.28 -0.16
N GLN A 12 12.78 0.99 -0.51
CA GLN A 12 12.36 -0.13 0.31
C GLN A 12 12.75 0.03 1.82
N GLY A 13 13.84 0.74 2.12
CA GLY A 13 14.32 1.04 3.47
C GLY A 13 13.52 2.05 4.30
N ASP A 14 12.76 2.98 3.68
CA ASP A 14 11.97 3.98 4.43
C ASP A 14 10.72 3.36 5.10
N TRP A 15 10.21 2.28 4.49
CA TRP A 15 8.97 1.63 4.92
C TRP A 15 9.19 0.56 5.99
N ASP A 16 10.42 0.16 6.26
CA ASP A 16 10.75 -0.83 7.30
C ASP A 16 10.38 -0.31 8.71
N LYS A 17 10.51 1.01 8.92
CA LYS A 17 10.17 1.70 10.18
C LYS A 17 8.78 2.34 10.19
N ALA A 18 8.00 2.17 9.13
CA ALA A 18 6.70 2.81 9.01
C ALA A 18 5.66 2.20 9.98
N SER A 19 4.69 3.02 10.41
CA SER A 19 3.59 2.54 11.24
C SER A 19 2.59 1.76 10.38
N TRP A 20 2.76 0.43 10.36
CA TRP A 20 1.94 -0.47 9.57
C TRP A 20 0.64 -0.84 10.29
N ARG A 21 -0.49 -0.68 9.59
CA ARG A 21 -1.80 -1.14 10.06
C ARG A 21 -2.30 -2.30 9.21
N LYS A 22 -2.58 -3.43 9.87
CA LYS A 22 -3.25 -4.58 9.24
C LYS A 22 -4.74 -4.30 9.02
N SER A 23 -5.28 -4.81 7.91
CA SER A 23 -6.72 -4.76 7.64
C SER A 23 -7.50 -5.65 8.63
N ARG A 24 -8.64 -5.15 9.15
CA ARG A 24 -9.55 -5.87 10.06
C ARG A 24 -10.49 -6.86 9.36
N ARG A 25 -10.62 -6.77 8.02
CA ARG A 25 -11.38 -7.76 7.21
C ARG A 25 -10.56 -9.02 6.90
N SER A 26 -9.34 -9.07 7.42
CA SER A 26 -8.49 -10.25 7.48
C SER A 26 -9.06 -11.18 8.56
N GLY A 27 -10.00 -12.06 8.19
CA GLY A 27 -10.70 -12.95 9.13
C GLY A 27 -9.80 -13.95 9.87
N SER A 28 -10.26 -14.39 11.05
CA SER A 28 -9.57 -15.35 11.95
C SER A 28 -9.55 -16.80 11.46
N ASP A 29 -10.25 -17.13 10.37
CA ASP A 29 -10.47 -18.52 9.92
C ASP A 29 -9.52 -18.96 8.79
N GLY A 30 -8.24 -18.59 8.87
CA GLY A 30 -7.19 -19.11 7.98
C GLY A 30 -7.19 -18.62 6.52
N ALA A 31 -8.23 -17.90 6.07
CA ALA A 31 -8.36 -17.43 4.68
C ALA A 31 -8.15 -15.91 4.49
N GLY A 32 -8.10 -15.11 5.56
CA GLY A 32 -8.06 -13.65 5.47
C GLY A 32 -6.84 -13.05 6.16
N GLY A 33 -5.95 -12.40 5.40
CA GLY A 33 -4.84 -11.64 6.03
C GLY A 33 -3.61 -11.41 5.19
N CYS A 34 -3.74 -10.65 4.11
CA CYS A 34 -2.63 -10.46 3.16
C CYS A 34 -2.29 -9.00 2.87
N VAL A 35 -2.79 -8.03 3.64
CA VAL A 35 -2.52 -6.61 3.32
C VAL A 35 -2.27 -5.78 4.58
N SER A 36 -1.13 -5.11 4.59
CA SER A 36 -0.79 -4.05 5.52
C SER A 36 -0.64 -2.74 4.78
N LEU A 37 -1.03 -1.64 5.42
CA LEU A 37 -0.94 -0.30 4.85
C LEU A 37 -0.23 0.63 5.82
N ALA A 38 0.67 1.46 5.31
CA ALA A 38 1.32 2.54 6.02
C ALA A 38 1.12 3.86 5.25
N VAL A 39 1.10 4.98 5.97
CA VAL A 39 0.92 6.31 5.37
C VAL A 39 1.93 7.27 5.99
N SER A 40 2.57 8.07 5.15
CA SER A 40 3.44 9.19 5.54
C SER A 40 2.78 10.54 5.16
N ALA A 41 3.53 11.64 5.26
CA ALA A 41 3.02 12.95 4.86
C ALA A 41 2.58 12.96 3.38
N SER A 42 3.40 12.38 2.50
CA SER A 42 3.24 12.49 1.04
C SER A 42 2.92 11.18 0.34
N TYR A 43 3.15 10.04 0.98
CA TYR A 43 3.03 8.72 0.35
C TYR A 43 2.19 7.76 1.20
N GLY A 44 1.75 6.68 0.57
CA GLY A 44 1.30 5.50 1.27
C GLY A 44 1.86 4.24 0.64
N ALA A 45 2.02 3.22 1.48
CA ALA A 45 2.62 1.95 1.11
C ALA A 45 1.67 0.81 1.43
N ILE A 46 1.63 -0.17 0.53
CA ILE A 46 0.81 -1.38 0.63
C ILE A 46 1.74 -2.56 0.48
N ARG A 47 1.64 -3.54 1.38
CA ARG A 47 2.41 -4.78 1.27
C ARG A 47 1.63 -5.99 1.74
N ASP A 48 2.12 -7.16 1.35
CA ASP A 48 1.67 -8.41 1.94
C ASP A 48 2.11 -8.50 3.41
N SER A 49 1.15 -8.78 4.29
CA SER A 49 1.41 -8.97 5.71
C SER A 49 2.18 -10.27 5.99
N ARG A 50 2.03 -11.30 5.14
CA ARG A 50 2.64 -12.61 5.36
C ARG A 50 4.07 -12.66 4.87
N ASN A 51 4.40 -11.86 3.87
CA ASN A 51 5.74 -11.77 3.31
C ASN A 51 6.24 -10.31 3.25
N PRO A 52 6.46 -9.65 4.40
CA PRO A 52 6.76 -8.21 4.47
C PRO A 52 8.05 -7.78 3.77
N CYS A 53 8.99 -8.70 3.53
CA CYS A 53 10.27 -8.45 2.87
C CYS A 53 10.21 -8.55 1.32
N ARG A 54 9.04 -8.88 0.74
CA ARG A 54 8.84 -8.86 -0.71
C ARG A 54 8.54 -7.43 -1.18
N THR A 55 7.90 -7.29 -2.33
CA THR A 55 7.52 -6.02 -2.92
C THR A 55 6.54 -5.24 -2.03
N THR A 56 6.86 -3.97 -1.83
CA THR A 56 5.94 -2.96 -1.27
C THR A 56 5.53 -2.03 -2.40
N ILE A 57 4.22 -1.85 -2.59
CA ILE A 57 3.68 -0.90 -3.55
C ILE A 57 3.61 0.46 -2.87
N VAL A 58 4.32 1.44 -3.42
CA VAL A 58 4.37 2.82 -2.88
C VAL A 58 3.71 3.77 -3.86
N LEU A 59 2.76 4.56 -3.37
CA LEU A 59 1.96 5.47 -4.17
C LEU A 59 1.92 6.85 -3.50
N PRO A 60 1.80 7.95 -4.26
CA PRO A 60 1.44 9.24 -3.67
C PRO A 60 0.15 9.14 -2.87
N LYS A 61 0.08 9.83 -1.74
CA LYS A 61 -1.06 9.76 -0.81
C LYS A 61 -2.39 10.14 -1.49
N THR A 62 -2.36 11.07 -2.43
CA THR A 62 -3.52 11.50 -3.22
C THR A 62 -4.04 10.36 -4.10
N VAL A 63 -3.13 9.65 -4.78
CA VAL A 63 -3.45 8.48 -5.61
C VAL A 63 -3.99 7.35 -4.76
N LEU A 64 -3.36 7.07 -3.62
CA LEU A 64 -3.83 6.05 -2.69
C LEU A 64 -5.26 6.32 -2.19
N ARG A 65 -5.58 7.58 -1.84
CA ARG A 65 -6.95 7.94 -1.42
C ARG A 65 -7.95 7.72 -2.55
N ARG A 66 -7.65 8.23 -3.75
CA ARG A 66 -8.52 8.06 -4.93
C ARG A 66 -8.79 6.58 -5.21
N MET A 67 -7.74 5.77 -5.24
CA MET A 67 -7.84 4.32 -5.45
C MET A 67 -8.74 3.66 -4.39
N LEU A 68 -8.58 4.01 -3.11
CA LEU A 68 -9.41 3.46 -2.04
C LEU A 68 -10.88 3.86 -2.18
N ASP A 69 -11.17 5.07 -2.64
CA ASP A 69 -12.55 5.50 -2.89
C ASP A 69 -13.14 4.79 -4.11
N ASP A 70 -12.38 4.63 -5.20
CA ASP A 70 -12.80 3.87 -6.38
C ASP A 70 -13.08 2.38 -6.04
N ILE A 71 -12.24 1.76 -5.20
CA ILE A 71 -12.45 0.39 -4.68
C ILE A 71 -13.76 0.31 -3.89
N LYS A 72 -14.06 1.26 -3.00
CA LYS A 72 -15.31 1.24 -2.22
C LYS A 72 -16.55 1.40 -3.10
N ASN A 73 -16.41 2.10 -4.22
CA ASN A 73 -17.48 2.30 -5.20
C ASN A 73 -17.60 1.14 -6.20
N GLY A 74 -16.84 0.06 -6.03
CA GLY A 74 -16.90 -1.12 -6.90
C GLY A 74 -16.34 -0.90 -8.29
N ALA A 75 -15.55 0.17 -8.51
CA ALA A 75 -15.01 0.49 -9.84
C ALA A 75 -14.03 -0.58 -10.37
N PHE A 76 -13.48 -1.40 -9.46
CA PHE A 76 -12.55 -2.48 -9.76
C PHE A 76 -13.13 -3.87 -9.44
N ASP A 77 -14.43 -3.99 -9.23
CA ASP A 77 -15.05 -5.31 -9.03
C ASP A 77 -14.96 -6.11 -10.33
N LEU A 78 -14.35 -7.30 -10.23
CA LEU A 78 -14.22 -8.20 -11.37
C LEU A 78 -15.60 -8.76 -11.72
N ARG A 79 -15.97 -8.64 -13.00
CA ARG A 79 -17.20 -9.22 -13.56
C ARG A 79 -17.02 -10.69 -13.91
#